data_AF-A2EMT7-F1
#
_entry.id   AF-A2EMT7-F1
#
_cell.length_a   1.000
_cell.length_b   1.000
_cell.length_c   1.000
_cell.angle_alpha   90.00
_cell.angle_beta   90.00
_cell.angle_gamma   90.00
#
_symmetry.space_group_name_H-M   'P 1'
#
loop_
_entity.id
_entity.type
_entity.pdbx_description
1 polymer ?
#
loop_
_entity_poly.entity_id
_entity_poly.type
_entity_poly.pdbx_seq_one_letter_code
_entity_poly.pdbx_strand_id
1 'polypeptide(L)'
;MINQRYQMIPIWYTAAYQHFTTGDPIVKPLWYLYPDNDDFHDISDQLIVSDSIMVCPVLTKGKTSRNVVKPPGKWFNYETGQEFKETGSFDSPLTKPLMFLKAGTIIPLFC
;
A
#
# COMPACT_ATOMS: atom_id res chain seq x y z
N MET A 1 2.86 5.20 -15.53
CA MET A 1 2.06 4.20 -14.77
C MET A 1 2.21 2.78 -15.30
N ILE A 2 2.07 2.49 -16.61
CA ILE A 2 2.17 1.10 -17.11
C ILE A 2 3.55 0.45 -16.91
N ASN A 3 4.64 1.20 -17.12
CA ASN A 3 6.00 0.66 -16.93
C ASN A 3 6.25 0.26 -15.48
N GLN A 4 5.82 1.07 -14.49
CA GLN A 4 5.95 0.73 -13.08
C GLN A 4 5.19 -0.56 -12.73
N ARG A 5 3.99 -0.74 -13.31
CA ARG A 5 3.25 -2.00 -13.15
C ARG A 5 4.05 -3.21 -13.67
N TYR A 6 4.71 -3.06 -14.82
CA TYR A 6 5.53 -4.12 -15.38
C TYR A 6 6.77 -4.45 -14.55
N GLN A 7 7.43 -3.43 -14.01
CA GLN A 7 8.55 -3.64 -13.08
C GLN A 7 8.12 -4.42 -11.83
N MET A 8 6.88 -4.22 -11.37
CA MET A 8 6.33 -4.88 -10.18
C MET A 8 5.64 -6.22 -10.47
N ILE A 9 5.65 -6.75 -11.71
CA ILE A 9 5.07 -8.08 -12.00
C ILE A 9 5.53 -9.19 -11.02
N PRO A 10 6.82 -9.27 -10.61
CA PRO A 10 7.29 -10.33 -9.72
C PRO A 10 6.52 -10.37 -8.40
N ILE A 11 6.23 -9.21 -7.79
CA ILE A 11 5.51 -9.18 -6.51
C ILE A 11 4.05 -9.59 -6.69
N TRP A 12 3.41 -9.20 -7.81
CA TRP A 12 2.05 -9.64 -8.13
C TRP A 12 1.97 -11.15 -8.34
N TYR A 13 2.98 -11.74 -8.96
CA TYR A 13 3.06 -13.19 -9.15
C TYR A 13 3.23 -13.92 -7.81
N THR A 14 4.13 -13.45 -6.95
CA THR A 14 4.31 -14.00 -5.60
C THR A 14 3.02 -13.91 -4.78
N ALA A 15 2.33 -12.77 -4.83
CA ALA A 15 1.07 -12.58 -4.13
C ALA A 15 -0.05 -13.51 -4.66
N ALA A 16 -0.12 -13.71 -5.98
CA ALA A 16 -1.06 -14.64 -6.59
C ALA A 16 -0.76 -16.10 -6.19
N TYR A 17 0.51 -16.48 -6.11
CA TYR A 17 0.93 -17.79 -5.63
C TYR A 17 0.55 -18.02 -4.16
N GLN A 18 0.75 -17.01 -3.30
CA GLN A 18 0.31 -17.05 -1.90
C GLN A 18 -1.21 -17.23 -1.82
N HIS A 19 -1.96 -16.42 -2.57
CA HIS A 19 -3.42 -16.54 -2.62
C HIS A 19 -3.89 -17.94 -3.03
N PHE A 20 -3.27 -18.54 -4.05
CA PHE A 20 -3.63 -19.89 -4.49
C PHE A 20 -3.33 -20.97 -3.44
N THR A 21 -2.24 -20.82 -2.68
CA THR A 21 -1.78 -21.85 -1.74
C THR A 21 -2.45 -21.76 -0.37
N THR A 22 -2.70 -20.56 0.15
CA THR A 22 -3.28 -20.36 1.50
C THR A 22 -4.72 -19.84 1.47
N GLY A 23 -5.20 -19.33 0.34
CA GLY A 23 -6.47 -18.61 0.23
C GLY A 23 -6.38 -17.13 0.62
N ASP A 24 -5.22 -16.63 1.04
CA ASP A 24 -5.06 -15.24 1.49
C ASP A 24 -5.31 -14.23 0.36
N PRO A 25 -6.15 -13.20 0.53
CA PRO A 25 -6.40 -12.21 -0.51
C PRO A 25 -5.11 -11.50 -0.96
N ILE A 26 -4.98 -11.25 -2.27
CA ILE A 26 -3.84 -10.50 -2.84
C ILE A 26 -3.86 -9.04 -2.35
N VAL A 27 -5.05 -8.45 -2.37
CA VAL A 27 -5.31 -7.08 -1.91
C VAL A 27 -6.08 -7.19 -0.61
N LYS A 28 -5.48 -6.69 0.46
CA LYS A 28 -5.99 -6.81 1.83
C LYS A 28 -6.34 -5.41 2.35
N PRO A 29 -7.56 -5.18 2.86
CA PRO A 29 -7.86 -3.97 3.59
C PRO A 29 -7.14 -3.97 4.96
N LEU A 30 -7.05 -2.81 5.61
CA LEU A 30 -6.33 -2.67 6.89
C LEU A 30 -6.90 -3.56 7.99
N TRP A 31 -8.22 -3.60 8.13
CA TRP A 31 -8.91 -4.43 9.13
C TRP A 31 -8.63 -5.93 8.97
N TYR A 32 -8.28 -6.40 7.76
CA TYR A 32 -7.92 -7.80 7.54
C TYR A 32 -6.58 -8.16 8.20
N LEU A 33 -5.63 -7.24 8.16
CA LEU A 33 -4.29 -7.43 8.73
C LEU A 33 -4.22 -7.09 10.22
N TYR A 34 -5.10 -6.20 10.67
CA TYR A 34 -5.13 -5.68 12.02
C TYR A 34 -6.57 -5.70 12.57
N PRO A 35 -7.13 -6.90 12.82
CA PRO A 35 -8.53 -7.05 13.21
C PRO A 35 -8.85 -6.44 14.57
N ASP A 36 -7.86 -6.37 15.47
CA ASP A 36 -8.00 -5.89 16.85
C ASP A 36 -8.15 -4.37 16.97
N ASN A 37 -7.99 -3.62 15.87
CA ASN A 37 -8.09 -2.16 15.89
C ASN A 37 -9.37 -1.69 15.20
N ASP A 38 -10.36 -1.27 15.98
CA ASP A 38 -11.66 -0.79 15.53
C ASP A 38 -11.54 0.39 14.55
N ASP A 39 -10.54 1.27 14.73
CA ASP A 39 -10.32 2.44 13.86
C ASP A 39 -10.04 2.06 12.40
N PHE A 40 -9.57 0.84 12.13
CA PHE A 40 -9.25 0.36 10.79
C PHE A 40 -10.43 -0.24 10.04
N HIS A 41 -11.56 -0.50 10.70
CA HIS A 41 -12.76 -1.05 10.07
C HIS A 41 -13.46 -0.04 9.16
N ASP A 42 -13.43 1.25 9.55
CA ASP A 42 -14.02 2.33 8.75
C ASP A 42 -13.15 2.75 7.55
N ILE A 43 -11.89 2.30 7.49
CA ILE A 43 -10.95 2.67 6.44
C ILE A 43 -11.11 1.75 5.24
N SER A 44 -11.81 2.25 4.22
CA SER A 44 -12.01 1.57 2.94
C SER A 44 -11.11 2.07 1.81
N ASP A 45 -10.36 3.15 2.05
CA ASP A 45 -9.57 3.84 1.03
C ASP A 45 -8.05 3.57 1.12
N GLN A 46 -7.62 2.65 2.00
CA GLN A 46 -6.23 2.20 2.14
C GLN A 46 -6.15 0.68 1.97
N LEU A 47 -5.28 0.25 1.06
CA LEU A 47 -5.17 -1.15 0.67
C LEU A 47 -3.72 -1.60 0.80
N ILE A 48 -3.50 -2.84 1.26
CA ILE A 48 -2.18 -3.45 1.34
C ILE A 48 -2.11 -4.61 0.34
N VAL A 49 -1.07 -4.61 -0.49
CA VAL A 49 -0.78 -5.66 -1.47
C VAL A 49 0.36 -6.52 -0.95
N SER A 50 0.15 -7.85 -0.95
CA SER A 50 1.18 -8.84 -0.58
C SER A 50 1.84 -8.58 0.79
N ASP A 51 1.10 -7.97 1.73
CA ASP A 51 1.55 -7.59 3.09
C ASP A 51 2.67 -6.54 3.16
N SER A 52 3.03 -5.96 2.02
CA SER A 52 4.29 -5.24 1.85
C SER A 52 4.12 -3.83 1.29
N ILE A 53 3.11 -3.63 0.43
CA ILE A 53 2.93 -2.40 -0.31
C ILE A 53 1.58 -1.82 0.05
N MET A 54 1.57 -0.69 0.73
CA MET A 54 0.35 0.05 1.02
C MET A 54 0.09 1.05 -0.11
N VAL A 55 -1.11 1.01 -0.68
CA VAL A 55 -1.57 1.88 -1.76
C VAL A 55 -2.71 2.75 -1.22
N CYS A 56 -2.57 4.06 -1.41
CA CYS A 56 -3.50 5.06 -0.90
C CYS A 56 -4.02 5.94 -2.07
N PRO A 57 -5.00 5.46 -2.86
CA PRO A 57 -5.52 6.22 -3.99
C PRO A 57 -6.27 7.48 -3.55
N VAL A 58 -6.22 8.56 -4.34
CA VAL A 58 -7.07 9.74 -4.10
C VAL A 58 -8.43 9.52 -4.76
N LEU A 59 -9.48 9.39 -3.95
CA LEU A 59 -10.83 9.07 -4.43
C LEU A 59 -11.70 10.32 -4.68
N THR A 60 -11.30 11.49 -4.17
CA THR A 60 -12.06 12.73 -4.36
C THR A 60 -11.56 13.51 -5.58
N LYS A 61 -12.47 13.83 -6.51
CA LYS A 61 -12.14 14.65 -7.68
C LYS A 61 -11.56 16.01 -7.28
N GLY A 62 -10.44 16.39 -7.89
CA GLY A 62 -9.81 17.70 -7.71
C GLY A 62 -8.97 17.85 -6.44
N LYS A 63 -8.90 16.83 -5.57
CA LYS A 63 -7.93 16.83 -4.47
C LYS A 63 -6.57 16.33 -4.96
N THR A 64 -5.51 17.00 -4.52
CA THR A 64 -4.12 16.54 -4.71
C THR A 64 -3.54 15.96 -3.44
N SER A 65 -4.18 16.16 -2.29
CA SER A 65 -3.75 15.59 -1.02
C SER A 65 -4.84 14.73 -0.38
N ARG A 66 -4.42 13.77 0.45
CA ARG A 66 -5.31 12.96 1.26
C ARG A 66 -4.72 12.66 2.63
N ASN A 67 -5.59 12.45 3.60
CA ASN A 67 -5.18 11.90 4.89
C ASN A 67 -4.90 10.40 4.73
N VAL A 68 -3.84 9.93 5.36
CA VAL A 68 -3.47 8.52 5.41
C VAL A 68 -3.21 8.15 6.87
N VAL A 69 -3.90 7.11 7.33
CA VAL A 69 -3.72 6.52 8.65
C VAL A 69 -2.55 5.56 8.63
N LYS A 70 -1.68 5.67 9.63
CA LYS A 70 -0.50 4.82 9.75
C LYS A 70 -0.87 3.45 10.34
N PRO A 71 -0.63 2.34 9.63
CA PRO A 71 -0.73 1.01 10.22
C PRO A 71 0.46 0.71 11.15
N PRO A 72 0.32 -0.30 12.05
CA PRO A 72 1.40 -0.76 12.89
C PRO A 72 2.67 -1.12 12.11
N GLY A 73 3.82 -0.77 12.68
CA GLY A 73 5.13 -0.99 12.08
C GLY A 73 5.73 0.24 11.40
N LYS A 74 6.86 0.02 10.73
CA LYS A 74 7.58 1.07 10.01
C LYS A 74 7.23 0.98 8.53
N TRP A 75 6.88 2.12 7.96
CA TRP A 75 6.50 2.26 6.56
C TRP A 75 7.28 3.41 5.96
N PHE A 76 7.67 3.28 4.71
CA PHE A 76 8.47 4.27 3.99
C PHE A 76 7.77 4.68 2.72
N ASN A 77 7.77 5.96 2.39
CA ASN A 77 7.24 6.45 1.13
C ASN A 77 8.08 5.87 -0.02
N TYR A 78 7.41 5.28 -1.03
CA TYR A 78 8.07 4.65 -2.17
C TYR A 78 8.95 5.62 -2.97
N GLU A 79 8.55 6.89 -3.09
CA GLU A 79 9.26 7.87 -3.91
C GLU A 79 10.33 8.62 -3.13
N THR A 80 9.98 9.11 -1.94
CA THR A 80 10.89 9.97 -1.16
C THR A 80 11.81 9.17 -0.25
N GLY A 81 11.51 7.89 0.00
CA GLY A 81 12.20 7.06 0.98
C GLY A 81 12.01 7.52 2.44
N GLN A 82 11.18 8.53 2.67
CA GLN A 82 10.96 9.07 4.01
C GLN A 82 10.09 8.14 4.84
N GLU A 83 10.42 8.03 6.13
CA GLU A 83 9.63 7.26 7.07
C GLU A 83 8.25 7.91 7.29
N PHE A 84 7.22 7.09 7.19
CA PHE A 84 5.86 7.45 7.57
C PHE A 84 5.76 7.38 9.11
N LYS A 85 5.93 8.52 9.77
CA LYS A 85 6.00 8.59 11.25
C LYS A 85 4.64 8.58 11.93
N GLU A 86 3.70 9.37 11.45
CA GLU A 86 2.39 9.58 12.07
C GLU A 86 1.31 9.75 11.00
N THR A 87 0.06 9.41 11.34
CA THR A 87 -1.13 9.66 10.51
C THR A 87 -1.18 11.12 10.10
N GLY A 88 -1.33 11.39 8.80
CA GLY A 88 -1.26 12.76 8.31
C GLY A 88 -1.66 12.94 6.86
N SER A 89 -1.68 14.20 6.44
CA SER A 89 -1.99 14.58 5.06
C SER A 89 -0.76 14.45 4.18
N PHE A 90 -0.85 13.62 3.14
CA PHE A 90 0.19 13.45 2.12
C PHE A 90 -0.27 14.04 0.80
N ASP A 91 0.68 14.67 0.10
CA ASP A 91 0.49 15.10 -1.28
C ASP A 91 0.63 13.90 -2.22
N SER A 92 -0.29 13.82 -3.17
CA SER A 92 -0.40 12.75 -4.16
C SER A 92 -0.74 13.39 -5.50
N PRO A 93 0.28 13.75 -6.31
CA PRO A 93 0.05 14.34 -7.63
C PRO A 93 -0.73 13.37 -8.53
N LEU A 94 -1.56 13.91 -9.43
CA LEU A 94 -2.43 13.11 -10.31
C LEU A 94 -1.67 12.09 -11.17
N THR A 95 -0.39 12.34 -11.41
CA THR A 95 0.47 11.53 -12.29
C THR A 95 0.84 10.18 -11.67
N LYS A 96 0.79 10.04 -10.34
CA LYS A 96 1.28 8.85 -9.64
C LYS A 96 0.47 8.54 -8.38
N PRO A 97 0.18 7.25 -8.11
CA PRO A 97 -0.48 6.88 -6.86
C PRO A 97 0.46 7.01 -5.67
N LEU A 98 -0.08 7.42 -4.52
CA LEU A 98 0.64 7.41 -3.25
C LEU A 98 0.82 5.96 -2.78
N MET A 99 2.08 5.57 -2.55
CA MET A 99 2.46 4.22 -2.14
C MET A 99 3.49 4.26 -1.02
N PHE A 100 3.36 3.31 -0.08
CA PHE A 100 4.28 3.11 1.02
C PHE A 100 4.74 1.65 1.07
N LEU A 101 5.99 1.43 1.45
CA LEU A 101 6.60 0.12 1.59
C LEU A 101 6.83 -0.21 3.05
N LYS A 102 6.52 -1.44 3.45
CA LYS A 102 6.79 -1.95 4.79
C LYS A 102 8.27 -2.19 4.99
N ALA A 103 8.79 -1.75 6.13
CA ALA A 103 10.18 -1.97 6.53
C ALA A 103 10.51 -3.47 6.60
N GLY A 104 11.72 -3.84 6.16
CA GLY A 104 12.19 -5.23 6.19
C GLY A 104 11.68 -6.10 5.04
N THR A 105 10.98 -5.53 4.06
CA THR A 105 10.52 -6.26 2.88
C THR A 105 11.49 -6.12 1.72
N ILE A 106 11.73 -7.22 1.01
CA ILE A 106 12.42 -7.23 -0.28
C ILE A 106 11.37 -7.18 -1.39
N ILE A 107 11.46 -6.18 -2.27
CA ILE A 107 10.56 -6.04 -3.42
C ILE A 107 11.34 -6.37 -4.69
N PRO A 108 11.09 -7.53 -5.31
CA PRO A 108 11.70 -7.86 -6.59
C PRO A 108 11.13 -6.95 -7.69
N LEU A 109 12.01 -6.24 -8.38
CA LEU A 109 11.68 -5.40 -9.52
C LEU A 109 12.38 -5.93 -10.77
N PHE A 110 11.66 -5.96 -11.90
CA PHE A 110 12.31 -6.17 -13.19
C PHE A 110 13.00 -4.88 -13.65
N CYS A 111 14.21 -5.05 -14.19
CA CYS A 111 15.05 -4.00 -14.74
C CYS A 111 14.60 -3.62 -16.17
#